data_AF-A0A8S3HMG5-F1
#
_entry.id   AF-A0A8S3HMG5-F1
#
_cell.length_a   1.000
_cell.length_b   1.000
_cell.length_c   1.000
_cell.angle_alpha   90.00
_cell.angle_beta   90.00
_cell.angle_gamma   90.00
#
_symmetry.space_group_name_H-M   'P 1'
#
loop_
_entity.id
_entity.type
_entity.pdbx_description
1 polymer ?
#
loop_
_entity_poly.entity_id
_entity_poly.type
_entity_poly.pdbx_seq_one_letter_code
_entity_poly.pdbx_strand_id
1 'polypeptide(L)'
;MSKQAFEEANEVFVDDRYEEAYELYTKALTNDDKTDSHFTSKVLSARAQCALKLKTFPDALNDSNNAIQLDENNIKAYLRK
;
A
#
# COMPACT_ATOMS: atom_id res chain seq x y z
N MET A 1 -2.01 -15.88 -0.57
CA MET A 1 -2.73 -15.14 0.49
C MET A 1 -2.62 -13.63 0.29
N SER A 2 -1.44 -13.09 -0.06
CA SER A 2 -1.24 -11.64 -0.15
C SER A 2 -2.03 -10.95 -1.27
N LYS A 3 -2.15 -11.58 -2.45
CA LYS A 3 -2.96 -11.03 -3.57
C LYS A 3 -4.45 -10.91 -3.21
N GLN A 4 -5.00 -11.90 -2.53
CA GLN A 4 -6.39 -11.86 -2.06
C GLN A 4 -6.59 -10.75 -1.03
N ALA A 5 -5.68 -10.60 -0.05
CA ALA A 5 -5.73 -9.51 0.91
C ALA A 5 -5.61 -8.13 0.24
N PHE A 6 -4.83 -8.02 -0.83
CA PHE A 6 -4.74 -6.79 -1.63
C PHE A 6 -6.04 -6.47 -2.37
N GLU A 7 -6.70 -7.49 -2.95
CA GLU A 7 -8.00 -7.33 -3.60
C GLU A 7 -9.08 -6.89 -2.59
N GLU A 8 -9.18 -7.57 -1.44
CA GLU A 8 -10.09 -7.22 -0.35
C GLU A 8 -9.83 -5.79 0.19
N ALA A 9 -8.56 -5.40 0.34
CA ALA A 9 -8.20 -4.05 0.74
C ALA A 9 -8.71 -3.00 -0.26
N ASN A 10 -8.67 -3.28 -1.56
CA ASN A 10 -9.18 -2.35 -2.59
C ASN A 10 -10.70 -2.20 -2.50
N GLU A 11 -11.43 -3.28 -2.23
CA GLU A 11 -12.89 -3.24 -2.04
C GLU A 11 -13.26 -2.38 -0.82
N VAL A 12 -12.62 -2.66 0.32
CA VAL A 12 -12.80 -1.91 1.57
C VAL A 12 -12.39 -0.44 1.40
N PHE A 13 -11.36 -0.15 0.61
CA PHE A 13 -10.94 1.22 0.32
C PHE A 13 -12.01 2.01 -0.45
N VAL A 14 -12.71 1.39 -1.40
CA VAL A 14 -13.79 2.04 -2.16
C VAL A 14 -14.97 2.40 -1.26
N ASP A 15 -15.18 1.66 -0.17
CA ASP A 15 -16.18 1.96 0.86
C ASP A 15 -15.74 3.02 1.88
N ASP A 16 -14.63 3.74 1.63
CA ASP A 16 -14.02 4.73 2.53
C ASP A 16 -13.62 4.16 3.92
N ARG A 17 -13.53 2.84 4.07
CA ARG A 17 -13.09 2.15 5.30
C ARG A 17 -11.56 2.10 5.37
N TYR A 18 -10.93 3.26 5.48
CA TYR A 18 -9.48 3.40 5.27
C TYR A 18 -8.61 2.70 6.33
N GLU A 19 -9.05 2.62 7.60
CA GLU A 19 -8.32 1.90 8.66
C GLU A 19 -8.28 0.40 8.36
N GLU A 20 -9.43 -0.18 8.00
CA GLU A 20 -9.53 -1.60 7.67
C GLU A 20 -8.75 -1.94 6.38
N ALA A 21 -8.82 -1.06 5.37
CA ALA A 21 -8.01 -1.19 4.17
C ALA A 21 -6.51 -1.14 4.47
N TYR A 22 -6.07 -0.26 5.37
CA TYR A 22 -4.67 -0.17 5.81
C TYR A 22 -4.17 -1.48 6.44
N GLU A 23 -4.98 -2.09 7.31
CA GLU A 23 -4.68 -3.38 7.93
C GLU A 23 -4.63 -4.52 6.91
N LEU A 24 -5.56 -4.55 5.95
CA LEU A 24 -5.57 -5.55 4.88
C LEU A 24 -4.36 -5.41 3.95
N TYR A 25 -3.97 -4.17 3.58
CA TYR A 25 -2.71 -3.96 2.85
C TYR A 25 -1.49 -4.37 3.67
N THR A 26 -1.50 -4.17 4.99
CA THR A 26 -0.43 -4.65 5.87
C THR A 26 -0.34 -6.18 5.88
N LYS A 27 -1.48 -6.88 5.87
CA LYS A 27 -1.52 -8.34 5.67
C LYS A 27 -1.00 -8.75 4.30
N ALA A 28 -1.27 -7.97 3.25
CA ALA A 28 -0.73 -8.19 1.91
C ALA A 28 0.80 -7.96 1.79
N LEU A 29 1.45 -7.38 2.81
CA LEU A 29 2.92 -7.23 2.89
C LEU A 29 3.61 -8.36 3.67
N THR A 30 2.87 -9.39 4.07
CA THR A 30 3.44 -10.55 4.79
C THR A 30 4.42 -11.34 3.90
N ASN A 31 5.28 -12.15 4.53
CA ASN A 31 6.50 -12.69 3.93
C ASN A 31 6.30 -13.59 2.70
N ASP A 32 5.08 -14.04 2.42
CA ASP A 32 4.81 -15.00 1.34
C ASP A 32 5.07 -14.42 -0.06
N ASP A 33 4.99 -13.09 -0.26
CA ASP A 33 5.08 -12.45 -1.58
C ASP A 33 6.14 -11.33 -1.68
N LYS A 34 7.05 -11.19 -0.70
CA LYS A 34 8.16 -10.20 -0.74
C LYS A 34 9.16 -10.42 -1.88
N THR A 35 9.06 -11.53 -2.61
CA THR A 35 9.91 -11.83 -3.77
C THR A 35 9.53 -11.02 -5.01
N ASP A 36 8.29 -10.53 -5.09
CA ASP A 36 7.82 -9.65 -6.17
C ASP A 36 7.91 -8.18 -5.72
N SER A 37 9.02 -7.53 -6.08
CA SER A 37 9.27 -6.12 -5.73
C SER A 37 8.22 -5.18 -6.32
N HIS A 38 7.70 -5.48 -7.52
CA HIS A 38 6.69 -4.66 -8.17
C HIS A 38 5.32 -4.82 -7.50
N PHE A 39 4.92 -6.03 -7.12
CA PHE A 39 3.72 -6.24 -6.29
C PHE A 39 3.87 -5.54 -4.93
N THR A 40 5.00 -5.72 -4.26
CA THR A 40 5.28 -5.07 -2.97
C THR A 40 5.20 -3.54 -3.08
N SER A 41 5.77 -2.96 -4.15
CA SER A 41 5.66 -1.53 -4.43
C SER A 41 4.20 -1.07 -4.61
N LYS A 42 3.37 -1.84 -5.33
CA LYS A 42 1.95 -1.53 -5.49
C LYS A 42 1.20 -1.53 -4.16
N VAL A 43 1.44 -2.53 -3.31
CA VAL A 43 0.79 -2.63 -1.99
C VAL A 43 1.21 -1.46 -1.09
N LEU A 44 2.50 -1.15 -1.00
CA LEU A 44 3.00 0.01 -0.25
C LEU A 44 2.40 1.32 -0.75
N SER A 45 2.37 1.51 -2.07
CA SER A 45 1.77 2.72 -2.66
C SER A 45 0.28 2.84 -2.36
N ALA A 46 -0.46 1.72 -2.30
CA ALA A 46 -1.87 1.73 -1.92
C ALA A 46 -2.06 2.00 -0.41
N ARG A 47 -1.22 1.40 0.44
CA ARG A 47 -1.23 1.66 1.89
C ARG A 47 -0.86 3.10 2.24
N ALA A 48 0.05 3.72 1.49
CA ALA A 48 0.34 5.14 1.57
C ALA A 48 -0.90 6.02 1.28
N GLN A 49 -1.74 5.60 0.34
CA GLN A 49 -3.00 6.31 0.05
C GLN A 49 -3.96 6.26 1.24
N CYS A 50 -4.07 5.11 1.92
CA CYS A 50 -4.85 5.00 3.16
C CYS A 50 -4.29 5.92 4.24
N ALA A 51 -2.97 5.93 4.45
CA ALA A 51 -2.31 6.81 5.42
C ALA A 51 -2.60 8.30 5.14
N LEU A 52 -2.60 8.73 3.87
CA LEU A 52 -2.99 10.10 3.49
C LEU A 52 -4.45 10.41 3.87
N LYS A 53 -5.37 9.46 3.63
CA LYS A 53 -6.78 9.61 4.01
C LYS A 53 -6.99 9.67 5.52
N LEU A 54 -6.19 8.91 6.27
CA LEU A 54 -6.16 8.89 7.73
C LEU A 54 -5.34 10.03 8.35
N LYS A 55 -4.68 10.85 7.52
CA LYS A 55 -3.79 11.94 7.93
C LYS A 55 -2.58 11.49 8.77
N THR A 56 -2.15 10.23 8.60
CA THR A 56 -0.90 9.70 9.17
C THR A 56 0.25 9.94 8.18
N PHE A 57 0.59 11.21 7.98
CA PHE A 57 1.56 11.64 6.96
C PHE A 57 2.95 10.99 7.05
N PRO A 58 3.53 10.73 8.24
CA PRO A 58 4.80 10.02 8.34
C PRO A 58 4.75 8.61 7.73
N ASP A 59 3.64 7.90 7.91
CA ASP A 59 3.45 6.55 7.38
C ASP A 59 3.30 6.60 5.86
N ALA A 60 2.53 7.56 5.34
CA ALA A 60 2.38 7.78 3.90
C ALA A 60 3.73 8.07 3.22
N LEU A 61 4.55 8.91 3.84
CA LEU A 61 5.89 9.25 3.35
C LEU A 61 6.81 8.03 3.37
N ASN A 62 6.80 7.26 4.47
CA ASN A 62 7.60 6.04 4.58
C ASN A 62 7.20 5.02 3.50
N ASP A 63 5.92 4.71 3.37
CA ASP A 63 5.42 3.74 2.40
C ASP A 63 5.70 4.19 0.95
N SER A 64 5.51 5.46 0.64
CA SER A 64 5.79 6.01 -0.69
C SER A 64 7.27 5.92 -1.04
N ASN A 65 8.18 6.23 -0.11
CA ASN A 65 9.62 6.09 -0.33
C ASN A 65 10.02 4.62 -0.55
N ASN A 66 9.49 3.68 0.25
CA ASN A 66 9.77 2.26 0.07
C ASN A 66 9.20 1.73 -1.26
N ALA A 67 8.01 2.18 -1.67
CA ALA A 67 7.42 1.82 -2.96
C ALA A 67 8.30 2.28 -4.14
N ILE A 68 8.84 3.50 -4.07
CA ILE A 68 9.75 4.05 -5.09
C ILE A 68 11.06 3.26 -5.15
N GLN A 69 11.62 2.87 -4.00
CA GLN A 69 12.85 2.07 -3.95
C GLN A 69 12.69 0.69 -4.59
N LEU A 70 11.49 0.11 -4.50
CA LEU A 70 11.18 -1.20 -5.07
C LEU A 70 10.78 -1.14 -6.55
N ASP A 71 10.13 -0.06 -6.97
CA ASP A 71 9.75 0.19 -8.36
C ASP A 71 9.70 1.71 -8.63
N GLU A 72 10.76 2.21 -9.26
CA GLU A 72 10.90 3.62 -9.65
C GLU A 72 9.88 4.06 -10.71
N ASN A 73 9.22 3.12 -11.40
CA ASN A 73 8.19 3.43 -12.39
C ASN A 73 6.80 3.55 -11.76
N ASN A 74 6.66 3.34 -10.45
CA ASN A 74 5.40 3.51 -9.74
C ASN A 74 5.07 4.99 -9.52
N ILE A 75 4.56 5.64 -10.57
CA ILE A 75 4.20 7.07 -10.58
C ILE A 75 3.25 7.42 -9.42
N LYS A 76 2.36 6.51 -9.03
CA LYS A 76 1.41 6.74 -7.94
C LYS A 76 2.12 6.90 -6.58
N ALA A 77 3.27 6.26 -6.38
CA ALA A 77 4.05 6.43 -5.15
C ALA A 77 4.63 7.86 -5.04
N TYR A 78 5.08 8.45 -6.15
CA TYR A 78 5.55 9.84 -6.15
C TYR A 78 4.43 10.84 -5.85
N LEU A 79 3.19 10.55 -6.28
CA LEU A 79 2.02 11.40 -5.99
C LEU A 79 1.56 11.31 -4.52
N ARG A 80 2.00 10.28 -3.79
CA ARG A 80 1.56 9.97 -2.42
C ARG A 80 2.62 10.24 -1.36
N LYS A 81 3.78 10.73 -1.79
CA LYS A 81 4.90 11.17 -0.97
C LYS A 81 4.66 12.57 -0.41
#